data_AF-A0A940M4L9-F1
#
_entry.id   AF-A0A940M4L9-F1
#
_cell.length_a   1.000
_cell.length_b   1.000
_cell.length_c   1.000
_cell.angle_alpha   90.00
_cell.angle_beta   90.00
_cell.angle_gamma   90.00
#
_symmetry.space_group_name_H-M   'P 1'
#
loop_
_entity.id
_entity.type
_entity.pdbx_description
1 polymer ?
#
loop_
_entity_poly.entity_id
_entity_poly.type
_entity_poly.pdbx_seq_one_letter_code
_entity_poly.pdbx_strand_id
1 'polypeptide(L)' 'MFDDVDPATEEAALREAEADIAAGREVSHEEVVKWLRTWGTDESGPPPESWFK' A
#
# COMPACT_ATOMS: atom_id res chain seq x y z
N MET A 1 11.75 18.15 3.49
CA MET A 1 12.94 17.27 3.49
C MET A 1 12.44 15.96 4.04
N PHE A 2 12.74 14.81 3.41
CA PHE A 2 12.39 13.52 4.01
C PHE A 2 13.25 13.40 5.26
N ASP A 3 12.68 13.71 6.43
CA ASP A 3 13.39 13.65 7.70
C ASP A 3 13.93 12.24 7.91
N ASP A 4 15.14 12.16 8.48
CA ASP A 4 15.78 10.91 8.91
C ASP A 4 14.77 10.08 9.71
N VAL A 5 14.23 9.03 9.09
CA VAL A 5 13.34 8.09 9.75
C VAL A 5 14.19 7.36 10.79
N ASP A 6 13.77 7.39 12.05
CA ASP A 6 14.42 6.61 13.11
C ASP A 6 14.50 5.14 12.66
N PRO A 7 15.70 4.52 12.63
CA PRO A 7 15.87 3.12 12.21
C PRO A 7 14.93 2.15 12.93
N ALA A 8 14.57 2.42 14.19
CA ALA A 8 13.61 1.60 14.92
C ALA A 8 12.19 1.67 14.34
N THR A 9 11.81 2.81 13.77
CA THR A 9 10.51 3.00 13.08
C THR A 9 10.49 2.24 11.75
N GLU A 10 11.60 2.29 11.00
CA GLU A 10 11.72 1.54 9.74
C GLU A 10 11.66 0.02 9.98
N GLU A 11 12.38 -0.49 10.99
CA GLU A 11 12.34 -1.91 11.35
C GLU A 11 10.94 -2.35 11.81
N ALA A 12 10.24 -1.51 12.57
CA ALA A 12 8.86 -1.79 12.96
C ALA A 12 7.91 -1.87 11.76
N ALA A 13 8.04 -0.95 10.80
CA ALA A 13 7.24 -0.94 9.57
C ALA A 13 7.51 -2.16 8.69
N LEU A 14 8.77 -2.59 8.56
CA LEU A 14 9.13 -3.81 7.83
C LEU A 14 8.51 -5.06 8.46
N ARG A 15 8.58 -5.18 9.80
CA ARG A 15 8.00 -6.32 10.52
C ARG A 15 6.47 -6.38 10.36
N GLU A 16 5.81 -5.23 10.33
CA GLU A 16 4.37 -5.14 10.04
C GLU A 16 4.07 -5.60 8.60
N ALA A 17 4.83 -5.11 7.62
CA ALA A 17 4.68 -5.52 6.22
C ALA A 17 4.89 -7.03 6.02
N GLU A 18 5.89 -7.63 6.67
CA GLU A 18 6.10 -9.08 6.65
C GLU A 18 4.90 -9.85 7.24
N ALA A 19 4.31 -9.34 8.33
CA ALA A 19 3.11 -9.94 8.93
C ALA A 19 1.88 -9.81 8.02
N ASP A 20 1.74 -8.71 7.28
CA ASP A 20 0.70 -8.51 6.27
C ASP A 20 0.83 -9.49 5.11
N ILE A 21 2.05 -9.69 4.59
CA ILE A 21 2.35 -10.68 3.54
C ILE A 21 2.01 -12.09 4.04
N ALA A 22 2.45 -12.45 5.25
CA ALA A 22 2.15 -13.76 5.84
C ALA A 22 0.65 -14.00 6.04
N ALA A 23 -0.12 -12.93 6.30
CA ALA A 23 -1.57 -12.99 6.42
C ALA A 23 -2.32 -12.89 5.08
N GLY A 24 -1.62 -12.73 3.96
CA GLY A 24 -2.21 -12.57 2.63
C GLY A 24 -2.99 -11.26 2.45
N ARG A 25 -2.62 -10.19 3.18
CA ARG A 25 -3.18 -8.84 3.04
C ARG A 25 -2.51 -8.02 1.92
N GLU A 26 -1.76 -8.67 1.03
CA GLU A 26 -1.15 -8.03 -0.12
C GLU A 26 -2.17 -7.75 -1.23
N VAL A 27 -1.87 -6.72 -2.04
CA VAL A 27 -2.63 -6.39 -3.24
C VAL A 27 -1.74 -6.66 -4.45
N SER A 28 -2.27 -7.34 -5.46
CA SER A 28 -1.50 -7.63 -6.66
C SER A 28 -1.08 -6.36 -7.41
N HIS A 29 0.11 -6.37 -8.00
CA HIS A 29 0.61 -5.26 -8.80
C HIS A 29 -0.37 -4.85 -9.91
N GLU A 30 -1.01 -5.83 -10.57
CA GLU A 30 -1.97 -5.60 -11.65
C GLU A 30 -3.18 -4.80 -11.17
N GLU A 31 -3.72 -5.12 -9.99
CA GLU A 31 -4.83 -4.37 -9.39
C GLU A 31 -4.42 -2.95 -9.01
N VAL A 32 -3.22 -2.78 -8.45
CA VAL A 32 -2.67 -1.45 -8.15
C VAL A 32 -2.53 -0.61 -9.43
N VAL A 33 -1.95 -1.17 -10.49
CA VAL A 33 -1.79 -0.47 -11.78
C VAL A 33 -3.13 -0.12 -12.39
N LYS A 34 -4.13 -1.01 -12.30
CA LYS A 34 -5.48 -0.73 -12.80
C LYS A 34 -6.09 0.49 -12.11
N TRP A 35 -5.96 0.59 -10.79
CA TRP A 35 -6.43 1.76 -10.03
C TRP A 35 -5.62 3.02 -10.35
N LEU A 36 -4.29 2.93 -10.40
CA LEU A 36 -3.43 4.08 -10.74
C LEU A 36 -3.73 4.66 -12.13
N ARG A 37 -4.22 3.83 -13.07
CA ARG A 37 -4.64 4.30 -14.40
C ARG A 37 -5.92 5.13 -14.39
N THR A 38 -6.75 5.06 -13.35
CA THR A 38 -7.95 5.91 -13.25
C THR A 38 -7.62 7.32 -12.76
N TRP A 39 -6.44 7.52 -12.17
CA TRP A 39 -6.01 8.83 -11.68
C TRP A 39 -5.94 9.86 -12.80
N GLY A 40 -6.55 11.03 -12.56
CA GLY A 40 -6.63 12.10 -13.56
C GLY A 40 -7.70 11.88 -14.64
N THR A 41 -8.55 10.87 -14.48
CA THR A 41 -9.76 10.65 -15.31
C THR A 41 -11.03 10.88 -14.48
N ASP A 42 -12.20 10.93 -15.14
CA ASP A 42 -13.49 11.00 -14.44
C ASP A 42 -13.80 9.76 -13.60
N GLU A 43 -13.08 8.65 -13.82
CA GLU A 43 -13.16 7.41 -13.04
C GLU A 43 -12.20 7.39 -11.84
N SER A 44 -11.47 8.49 -11.60
CA SER A 44 -10.58 8.63 -10.44
C SER A 44 -11.37 8.51 -9.15
N GLY A 45 -10.86 7.73 -8.20
CA GLY A 45 -11.54 7.48 -6.93
C GLY A 45 -10.62 6.83 -5.89
N PRO A 46 -11.13 6.62 -4.66
CA PRO A 46 -10.39 5.89 -3.64
C PRO A 46 -10.05 4.47 -4.15
N PRO A 47 -9.00 3.84 -3.60
CA PRO A 47 -8.74 2.44 -3.88
C PRO A 47 -9.92 1.56 -3.45
N PRO A 48 -10.07 0.36 -4.02
CA PRO A 48 -11.17 -0.56 -3.67
C PRO A 48 -11.27 -0.82 -2.16
N GLU A 49 -12.48 -0.76 -1.61
CA GLU A 49 -12.73 -1.00 -0.18
C GLU A 49 -12.22 -2.37 0.29
N SER A 50 -12.18 -3.36 -0.62
CA SER A 50 -11.68 -4.70 -0.36
C SER A 50 -10.18 -4.78 -0.03
N TRP A 51 -9.43 -3.68 -0.19
CA TRP A 51 -8.02 -3.61 0.20
C TRP A 51 -7.84 -3.33 1.71
N PHE A 52 -8.85 -2.80 2.41
CA PHE A 52 -8.76 -2.38 3.81
C PHE A 52 -9.30 -3.42 4.81
N LYS A 53 -9.00 -4.71 4.58
CA LYS A 53 -9.50 -5.84 5.39
C LYS A 53 -8.84 -5.95 6.75
#